data_AF-A0A1E7I5U1-F1
#
_entry.id   AF-A0A1E7I5U1-F1
#
_cell.length_a   1.000
_cell.length_b   1.000
_cell.length_c   1.000
_cell.angle_alpha   90.00
_cell.angle_beta   90.00
_cell.angle_gamma   90.00
#
_symmetry.space_group_name_H-M   'P 1'
#
loop_
_entity.id
_entity.type
_entity.pdbx_description
1 polymer ?
#
loop_
_entity_poly.entity_id
_entity_poly.type
_entity_poly.pdbx_seq_one_letter_code
_entity_poly.pdbx_strand_id
1 'polypeptide(L)'
;MAHITIEEHLASMTNEKPEPWLIELGQMLQELQDIDSALAASLAYDLSRIPKAAQALRELIHGYLVIKKELSQHNLTSIQDKSIKMAIDRLSRDLHDLTIQHSKSSSFTTKEKINHGK
;
A
#
# COMPACT_ATOMS: atom_id res chain seq x y z
N MET A 1 -15.33 0.59 -20.19
CA MET A 1 -14.53 -0.51 -19.60
C MET A 1 -14.87 -0.54 -18.12
N ALA A 2 -15.31 -1.68 -17.58
CA ALA A 2 -15.60 -1.77 -16.15
C ALA A 2 -14.27 -1.72 -15.40
N HIS A 3 -14.04 -0.64 -14.64
CA HIS A 3 -12.87 -0.53 -13.78
C HIS A 3 -13.16 -1.37 -12.53
N ILE A 4 -12.37 -2.43 -12.33
CA ILE A 4 -12.44 -3.23 -11.10
C ILE A 4 -11.99 -2.36 -9.92
N THR A 5 -12.76 -2.35 -8.86
CA THR A 5 -12.40 -1.64 -7.63
C THR A 5 -11.32 -2.40 -6.87
N ILE A 6 -10.63 -1.73 -5.95
CA ILE A 6 -9.65 -2.36 -5.06
C ILE A 6 -10.29 -3.50 -4.26
N GLU A 7 -11.50 -3.29 -3.74
CA GLU A 7 -12.22 -4.32 -2.97
C GLU A 7 -12.54 -5.55 -3.82
N GLU A 8 -13.06 -5.35 -5.03
CA GLU A 8 -13.37 -6.45 -5.95
C GLU A 8 -12.12 -7.24 -6.35
N HIS A 9 -11.01 -6.54 -6.64
CA HIS A 9 -9.75 -7.18 -7.01
C HIS A 9 -9.18 -7.97 -5.83
N LEU A 10 -9.15 -7.39 -4.63
CA LEU A 10 -8.71 -8.09 -3.41
C LEU A 10 -9.57 -9.33 -3.12
N ALA A 11 -10.89 -9.21 -3.22
CA ALA A 11 -11.81 -10.33 -3.00
C ALA A 11 -11.54 -11.48 -3.99
N SER A 12 -11.19 -11.16 -5.24
CA SER A 12 -10.83 -12.16 -6.25
C SER A 12 -9.50 -12.88 -5.96
N MET A 13 -8.57 -12.23 -5.26
CA MET A 13 -7.27 -12.81 -4.89
C MET A 13 -7.36 -13.70 -3.66
N THR A 14 -8.21 -13.37 -2.70
CA THR A 14 -8.35 -14.09 -1.43
C THR A 14 -9.45 -15.15 -1.46
N ASN A 15 -10.38 -15.11 -2.43
CA ASN A 15 -11.64 -15.87 -2.43
C ASN A 15 -12.48 -15.65 -1.16
N GLU A 16 -12.22 -14.56 -0.45
CA GLU A 16 -12.81 -14.17 0.82
C GLU A 16 -13.03 -12.67 0.83
N LYS A 17 -13.94 -12.19 1.68
CA LYS A 17 -14.13 -10.75 1.83
C LYS A 17 -12.85 -10.13 2.41
N PRO A 18 -12.23 -9.15 1.72
CA PRO A 18 -11.01 -8.54 2.22
C PRO A 18 -11.26 -7.73 3.49
N GLU A 19 -10.30 -7.78 4.40
CA GLU A 19 -10.33 -7.00 5.62
C GLU A 19 -10.32 -5.49 5.32
N PRO A 20 -11.05 -4.64 6.08
CA PRO A 20 -11.18 -3.21 5.77
C PRO A 20 -9.85 -2.47 5.63
N TRP A 21 -8.89 -2.75 6.53
CA TRP A 21 -7.58 -2.11 6.52
C TRP A 21 -6.77 -2.42 5.24
N LEU A 22 -7.04 -3.55 4.58
CA LEU A 22 -6.37 -3.94 3.33
C LEU A 22 -6.90 -3.13 2.15
N ILE A 23 -8.20 -2.85 2.15
CA ILE A 23 -8.84 -1.98 1.17
C ILE A 23 -8.30 -0.55 1.33
N GLU A 24 -8.22 -0.06 2.57
CA GLU A 24 -7.68 1.26 2.89
C GLU A 24 -6.20 1.40 2.48
N LEU A 25 -5.38 0.35 2.69
CA LEU A 25 -4.01 0.30 2.19
C LEU A 25 -3.96 0.45 0.67
N GLY A 26 -4.79 -0.31 -0.05
CA GLY A 26 -4.87 -0.21 -1.51
C GLY A 26 -5.28 1.18 -1.97
N GLN A 27 -6.26 1.80 -1.33
CA GLN A 27 -6.74 3.15 -1.69
C GLN A 27 -5.66 4.20 -1.45
N MET A 28 -4.95 4.10 -0.33
CA MET A 28 -3.81 4.97 -0.03
C MET A 28 -2.71 4.78 -1.07
N LEU A 29 -2.34 3.54 -1.43
CA LEU A 29 -1.31 3.29 -2.45
C LEU A 29 -1.72 3.82 -3.83
N GLN A 30 -3.00 3.67 -4.19
CA GLN A 30 -3.55 4.19 -5.43
C GLN A 30 -3.37 5.71 -5.52
N GLU A 31 -3.72 6.43 -4.46
CA GLU A 31 -3.63 7.89 -4.40
C GLU A 31 -2.19 8.40 -4.31
N LEU A 32 -1.34 7.74 -3.53
CA LEU A 32 0.04 8.18 -3.30
C LEU A 32 0.96 7.92 -4.49
N GLN A 33 0.69 6.88 -5.28
CA GLN A 33 1.55 6.46 -6.39
C GLN A 33 0.92 6.70 -7.77
N ASP A 34 -0.33 7.20 -7.83
CA ASP A 34 -1.07 7.43 -9.07
C ASP A 34 -1.10 6.19 -9.99
N ILE A 35 -1.46 5.05 -9.38
CA ILE A 35 -1.51 3.74 -10.04
C ILE A 35 -2.94 3.25 -10.23
N ASP A 36 -3.15 2.24 -11.07
CA ASP A 36 -4.46 1.64 -11.24
C ASP A 36 -4.90 0.80 -10.02
N SER A 37 -6.22 0.62 -9.89
CA SER A 37 -6.84 -0.07 -8.76
C SER A 37 -6.40 -1.53 -8.60
N ALA A 38 -6.15 -2.26 -9.71
CA ALA A 38 -5.76 -3.66 -9.66
C ALA A 38 -4.30 -3.81 -9.20
N LEU A 39 -3.41 -2.93 -9.67
CA LEU A 39 -2.03 -2.86 -9.20
C LEU A 39 -1.98 -2.45 -7.72
N ALA A 40 -2.73 -1.44 -7.31
CA ALA A 40 -2.80 -1.01 -5.92
C ALA A 40 -3.28 -2.12 -4.98
N ALA A 41 -4.33 -2.85 -5.38
CA ALA A 41 -4.83 -4.02 -4.66
C ALA A 41 -3.79 -5.14 -4.56
N SER A 42 -3.07 -5.42 -5.64
CA SER A 42 -2.02 -6.46 -5.67
C SER A 42 -0.86 -6.10 -4.72
N LEU A 43 -0.43 -4.83 -4.72
CA LEU A 43 0.62 -4.35 -3.82
C LEU A 43 0.17 -4.38 -2.35
N ALA A 44 -1.07 -3.96 -2.06
CA ALA A 44 -1.64 -4.05 -0.72
C ALA A 44 -1.65 -5.50 -0.22
N TYR A 45 -2.08 -6.43 -1.07
CA TYR A 45 -2.07 -7.86 -0.76
C TYR A 45 -0.65 -8.36 -0.47
N ASP A 46 0.33 -8.07 -1.32
CA ASP A 46 1.72 -8.50 -1.11
C ASP A 46 2.32 -7.94 0.18
N LEU A 47 2.11 -6.64 0.46
CA LEU A 47 2.57 -5.99 1.67
C LEU A 47 1.92 -6.58 2.95
N SER A 48 0.63 -6.93 2.88
CA SER A 48 -0.09 -7.52 4.02
C SER A 48 0.50 -8.84 4.49
N ARG A 49 1.17 -9.56 3.58
CA ARG A 49 1.78 -10.87 3.84
C ARG A 49 3.13 -10.78 4.52
N ILE A 50 3.67 -9.56 4.73
CA ILE A 50 4.88 -9.33 5.52
C ILE A 50 4.45 -9.18 7.00
N PRO A 51 4.61 -10.21 7.86
CA PRO A 51 4.04 -10.18 9.22
C PRO A 51 4.66 -9.06 10.07
N LYS A 52 5.93 -8.73 9.81
CA LYS A 52 6.66 -7.66 10.50
C LYS A 52 6.23 -6.26 10.08
N ALA A 53 5.66 -6.10 8.87
CA ALA A 53 5.24 -4.80 8.35
C ALA A 53 3.75 -4.53 8.56
N ALA A 54 2.91 -5.56 8.71
CA ALA A 54 1.46 -5.41 8.82
C ALA A 54 1.01 -4.42 9.91
N GLN A 55 1.59 -4.47 11.11
CA GLN A 55 1.27 -3.51 12.17
C GLN A 55 1.73 -2.10 11.81
N ALA A 56 2.95 -1.94 11.30
CA ALA A 56 3.48 -0.64 10.91
C ALA A 56 2.66 -0.01 9.76
N LEU A 57 2.20 -0.82 8.81
CA LEU A 57 1.33 -0.39 7.72
C LEU A 57 -0.03 0.07 8.24
N ARG A 58 -0.61 -0.62 9.23
CA ARG A 58 -1.88 -0.19 9.85
C ARG A 58 -1.76 1.18 10.53
N GLU A 59 -0.70 1.40 11.31
CA GLU A 59 -0.44 2.69 11.95
C GLU A 59 -0.24 3.80 10.89
N LEU A 60 0.46 3.48 9.80
CA LEU A 60 0.72 4.41 8.72
C LEU A 60 -0.57 4.80 7.97
N ILE A 61 -1.43 3.83 7.65
CA ILE A 61 -2.75 4.08 7.03
C ILE A 61 -3.59 4.95 7.95
N HIS A 62 -3.63 4.63 9.25
CA HIS A 62 -4.40 5.41 10.21
C HIS A 62 -3.92 6.86 10.27
N GLY A 63 -2.61 7.08 10.40
CA GLY A 63 -2.02 8.42 10.38
C GLY A 63 -2.33 9.19 9.09
N TYR A 64 -2.23 8.52 7.94
CA TYR A 64 -2.58 9.11 6.64
C TYR A 64 -4.06 9.54 6.57
N LEU A 65 -4.99 8.68 6.98
CA LEU A 65 -6.43 8.98 6.95
C LEU A 65 -6.79 10.13 7.90
N VAL A 66 -6.19 10.18 9.09
CA VAL A 66 -6.36 11.29 10.04
C VAL A 66 -5.90 12.59 9.40
N ILE A 67 -4.70 12.61 8.83
CA ILE A 67 -4.14 13.80 8.17
C ILE A 67 -5.01 14.24 6.99
N LYS A 68 -5.46 13.31 6.15
CA LYS A 68 -6.33 13.59 5.00
C LYS A 68 -7.66 14.20 5.43
N LYS A 69 -8.24 13.69 6.52
CA LYS A 69 -9.47 14.25 7.09
C LYS A 69 -9.25 15.69 7.55
N GLU A 70 -8.16 15.97 8.27
CA GLU A 70 -7.81 17.33 8.72
C GLU A 70 -7.65 18.30 7.53
N LEU A 71 -6.98 17.87 6.45
CA LEU A 71 -6.86 18.64 5.20
C LEU A 71 -8.22 18.98 4.58
N SER A 72 -9.18 18.05 4.65
CA SER A 72 -10.50 18.22 4.01
C SER A 72 -11.49 19.04 4.83
N GLN A 73 -11.32 19.09 6.16
CA GLN A 73 -12.29 19.68 7.09
C GLN A 73 -11.91 21.07 7.58
N HIS A 74 -10.63 21.45 7.48
CA HIS A 74 -10.13 22.70 8.05
C HIS A 74 -9.50 23.61 7.00
N ASN A 75 -9.72 24.92 7.15
CA ASN A 75 -8.93 25.93 6.45
C ASN A 75 -7.53 25.98 7.08
N LEU A 76 -6.65 25.11 6.61
CA LEU A 76 -5.28 25.04 7.05
C LEU A 76 -4.50 26.28 6.62
N THR A 77 -3.55 26.70 7.47
CA THR A 77 -2.57 27.70 7.06
C THR A 77 -1.63 27.12 5.99
N SER A 78 -1.03 27.98 5.17
CA SER A 78 -0.12 27.55 4.09
C SER A 78 1.06 26.70 4.58
N ILE A 79 1.53 26.94 5.82
CA ILE A 79 2.62 26.19 6.45
C ILE A 79 2.15 24.80 6.91
N GLN A 80 0.93 24.67 7.42
CA GLN A 80 0.34 23.39 7.80
C GLN A 80 0.12 22.51 6.58
N ASP A 81 -0.49 23.07 5.52
CA ASP A 81 -0.68 22.38 4.25
C ASP A 81 0.65 21.89 3.65
N LYS A 82 1.68 22.75 3.64
CA LYS A 82 3.02 22.38 3.15
C LYS A 82 3.66 21.26 3.99
N SER A 83 3.62 21.38 5.32
CA SER A 83 4.20 20.38 6.22
C SER A 83 3.53 19.02 6.09
N ILE A 84 2.20 19.03 5.95
CA ILE A 84 1.40 17.83 5.74
C ILE A 84 1.73 17.18 4.39
N LYS A 85 1.79 17.96 3.30
CA LYS A 85 2.18 17.45 1.97
C LYS A 85 3.58 16.83 1.99
N MET A 86 4.53 17.44 2.69
CA MET A 86 5.88 16.87 2.86
C MET A 86 5.88 15.56 3.65
N ALA A 87 5.04 15.43 4.68
CA ALA A 87 4.90 14.19 5.43
C ALA A 87 4.30 13.08 4.54
N ILE A 88 3.24 13.38 3.80
CA ILE A 88 2.61 12.45 2.85
C ILE A 88 3.60 12.00 1.77
N ASP A 89 4.35 12.93 1.20
CA ASP A 89 5.36 12.67 0.17
C ASP A 89 6.51 11.79 0.70
N ARG A 90 6.93 11.99 1.96
CA ARG A 90 7.90 11.10 2.62
C ARG A 90 7.35 9.69 2.81
N LEU A 91 6.11 9.56 3.29
CA LEU A 91 5.47 8.25 3.47
C LEU A 91 5.31 7.52 2.13
N SER A 92 4.98 8.25 1.05
CA SER A 92 4.89 7.68 -0.30
C SER A 92 6.23 7.07 -0.75
N ARG A 93 7.34 7.78 -0.55
CA ARG A 93 8.69 7.26 -0.84
C ARG A 93 9.03 6.02 -0.02
N ASP A 94 8.82 6.07 1.30
CA ASP A 94 9.15 4.96 2.20
C ASP A 94 8.33 3.71 1.83
N LEU A 95 7.06 3.87 1.46
CA LEU A 95 6.20 2.77 0.98
C LEU A 95 6.65 2.22 -0.38
N HIS A 96 7.02 3.10 -1.31
CA HIS A 96 7.51 2.71 -2.63
C HIS A 96 8.80 1.88 -2.53
N ASP A 97 9.73 2.30 -1.67
CA ASP A 97 10.95 1.54 -1.39
C ASP A 97 10.64 0.17 -0.81
N LEU A 98 9.68 0.10 0.11
CA LEU A 98 9.26 -1.17 0.74
C LEU A 98 8.61 -2.13 -0.26
N THR A 99 7.82 -1.60 -1.21
CA THR A 99 7.25 -2.39 -2.32
C THR A 99 8.33 -2.88 -3.30
N ILE A 100 9.29 -2.02 -3.67
CA ILE A 100 10.42 -2.42 -4.51
C ILE A 100 11.28 -3.50 -3.84
N GLN A 101 11.64 -3.31 -2.56
CA GLN A 101 12.46 -4.27 -1.83
C GLN A 101 11.78 -5.65 -1.75
N HIS A 102 10.47 -5.69 -1.53
CA HIS A 102 9.75 -6.96 -1.53
C HIS A 102 9.72 -7.61 -2.93
N SER A 103 9.43 -6.85 -3.99
CA SER A 103 9.39 -7.39 -5.36
C SER A 103 10.74 -8.02 -5.79
N LYS A 104 11.85 -7.41 -5.35
CA LYS A 104 13.20 -7.95 -5.59
C LYS A 104 13.48 -9.20 -4.76
N SER A 105 13.12 -9.21 -3.48
CA SER A 105 13.33 -10.38 -2.59
C SER A 105 12.59 -11.64 -3.07
N SER A 106 11.37 -11.49 -3.59
CA SER A 106 10.57 -12.59 -4.15
C SER A 106 11.17 -13.19 -5.45
N SER A 107 12.01 -12.44 -6.17
CA SER A 107 12.64 -12.88 -7.42
C SER A 107 13.88 -13.74 -7.22
N PHE A 108 14.51 -13.72 -6.03
CA PHE A 108 15.73 -14.48 -5.76
C PHE A 108 15.48 -15.90 -5.23
N THR A 109 14.32 -16.19 -4.65
CA THR A 109 14.04 -17.51 -4.03
C THR A 109 13.63 -18.61 -5.01
N THR A 110 13.39 -18.28 -6.29
CA THR A 110 12.97 -19.28 -7.30
C THR A 110 14.15 -19.96 -8.01
N LYS A 111 15.36 -19.39 -7.98
CA LYS A 111 16.52 -19.96 -8.70
C LYS A 111 17.39 -20.94 -7.91
N GLU A 112 17.23 -21.05 -6.58
CA GLU A 112 18.12 -21.89 -5.75
C GLU A 112 17.60 -23.30 -5.41
N LYS A 113 16.48 -23.77 -6.01
CA LYS A 113 16.02 -25.15 -5.80
C LYS A 113 16.28 -26.12 -6.96
N ILE A 114 17.03 -25.70 -8.00
CA ILE A 114 17.39 -26.56 -9.13
C ILE A 114 18.90 -26.75 -9.20
N ASN A 115 19.51 -27.21 -8.11
CA ASN A 115 20.80 -27.90 -8.15
C ASN A 115 21.12 -28.30 -6.72
N HIS A 116 20.88 -29.56 -6.37
CA HIS A 116 21.73 -30.40 -5.51
C HIS A 116 21.02 -31.75 -5.41
N GLY A 117 21.17 -32.51 -6.50
CA GLY A 117 20.60 -33.83 -6.68
C GLY A 117 21.41 -34.58 -7.73
N LYS A 118 22.71 -34.76 -7.47
CA LYS A 118 23.55 -35.84 -7.98
C LYS A 118 24.63 -36.14 -6.95
#